data_AF-A0A8H7QR94-F1
#
_entry.id   AF-A0A8H7QR94-F1
#
_cell.length_a   1.000
_cell.length_b   1.000
_cell.length_c   1.000
_cell.angle_alpha   90.00
_cell.angle_beta   90.00
_cell.angle_gamma   90.00
#
_symmetry.space_group_name_H-M   'P 1'
#
loop_
_entity.id
_entity.type
_entity.pdbx_description
1 polymer ?
#
loop_
_entity_poly.entity_id
_entity_poly.type
_entity_poly.pdbx_seq_one_letter_code
_entity_poly.pdbx_strand_id
1 'polypeptide(L)'
;MSLLALRRSIQLNKRPTNSFFLRHNYTTIPEKTQEKALTGYQKYAQQFKSKPGSYMTTFAVLHELTAVAPFPFIYWALDASSVKIPFPDNVVSEGNKFINKARVYYGYEPLEAENRVMINLVTTYCIVKFELQHLLA
;
A
#
# COMPACT_ATOMS: atom_id res chain seq x y z
N MET A 1 38.76 -89.90 -42.25
CA MET A 1 39.17 -89.25 -43.52
C MET A 1 38.24 -88.06 -43.77
N SER A 2 38.79 -86.91 -44.17
CA SER A 2 38.16 -85.57 -44.40
C SER A 2 37.53 -84.91 -43.16
N LEU A 3 38.00 -83.82 -42.54
CA LEU A 3 38.66 -82.55 -42.94
C LEU A 3 37.85 -81.65 -43.89
N LEU A 4 37.39 -80.54 -43.29
CA LEU A 4 37.30 -79.15 -43.81
C LEU A 4 36.12 -78.73 -44.71
N ALA A 5 35.17 -78.03 -44.09
CA ALA A 5 34.66 -76.71 -44.52
C ALA A 5 34.09 -76.03 -43.25
N LEU A 6 34.74 -75.07 -42.58
CA LEU A 6 35.14 -73.72 -42.97
C LEU A 6 33.96 -72.79 -43.32
N ARG A 7 33.32 -72.18 -42.30
CA ARG A 7 33.10 -70.72 -42.28
C ARG A 7 32.69 -70.18 -40.90
N ARG A 8 33.38 -69.08 -40.53
CA ARG A 8 33.18 -68.14 -39.41
C ARG A 8 31.71 -67.67 -39.33
N SER A 9 31.13 -67.27 -38.19
CA SER A 9 31.56 -66.14 -37.35
C SER A 9 30.71 -65.98 -36.06
N ILE A 10 31.42 -65.79 -34.94
CA ILE A 10 31.27 -64.72 -33.92
C ILE A 10 30.05 -64.71 -32.97
N GLN A 11 30.41 -64.98 -31.71
CA GLN A 11 29.76 -64.81 -30.40
C GLN A 11 29.14 -63.43 -30.10
N LEU A 12 27.96 -63.42 -29.46
CA LEU A 12 27.51 -62.41 -28.48
C LEU A 12 26.59 -63.15 -27.47
N ASN A 13 27.09 -63.71 -26.36
CA ASN A 13 27.38 -63.06 -25.07
C ASN A 13 26.23 -62.16 -24.53
N LYS A 14 25.50 -62.61 -23.50
CA LYS A 14 25.64 -62.14 -22.10
C LYS A 14 24.52 -62.67 -21.17
N ARG A 15 24.98 -63.47 -20.20
CA ARG A 15 24.58 -63.75 -18.80
C ARG A 15 23.16 -63.46 -18.26
N PRO A 16 22.69 -64.30 -17.32
CA PRO A 16 21.42 -64.13 -16.61
C PRO A 16 21.57 -63.13 -15.44
N THR A 17 20.60 -62.23 -15.30
CA THR A 17 20.50 -61.33 -14.14
C THR A 17 19.25 -61.63 -13.34
N ASN A 18 19.54 -62.17 -12.15
CA ASN A 18 18.80 -62.21 -10.90
C ASN A 18 17.53 -61.38 -10.78
N SER A 19 16.52 -62.06 -10.24
CA SER A 19 15.35 -61.55 -9.54
C SER A 19 15.67 -60.39 -8.60
N PHE A 20 15.20 -59.20 -8.98
CA PHE A 20 15.14 -58.05 -8.09
C PHE A 20 13.66 -57.68 -7.93
N PHE A 21 13.11 -57.99 -6.75
CA PHE A 21 11.78 -57.60 -6.31
C PHE A 21 11.56 -56.10 -6.55
N LEU A 22 10.71 -55.76 -7.52
CA LEU A 22 10.24 -54.39 -7.70
C LEU A 22 9.17 -54.09 -6.66
N ARG A 23 9.63 -53.62 -5.51
CA ARG A 23 8.85 -52.84 -4.54
C ARG A 23 8.31 -51.61 -5.27
N HIS A 24 7.01 -51.60 -5.58
CA HIS A 24 6.35 -50.40 -6.08
C HIS A 24 6.33 -49.35 -4.96
N ASN A 25 7.22 -48.36 -5.07
CA ASN A 25 7.10 -47.12 -4.32
C ASN A 25 5.93 -46.35 -4.94
N TYR A 26 4.81 -46.27 -4.22
CA TYR A 26 3.75 -45.33 -4.54
C TYR A 26 4.28 -43.92 -4.26
N THR A 27 4.76 -43.25 -5.31
CA THR A 27 4.96 -41.81 -5.28
C THR A 27 3.57 -41.19 -5.15
N THR A 28 3.23 -40.71 -3.96
CA THR A 28 2.10 -39.80 -3.76
C THR A 28 2.37 -38.54 -4.57
N ILE A 29 1.82 -38.49 -5.78
CA ILE A 29 1.68 -37.24 -6.54
C ILE A 29 0.87 -36.33 -5.61
N PRO A 30 1.36 -35.14 -5.21
CA PRO A 30 0.54 -34.22 -4.47
C PRO A 30 -0.67 -33.93 -5.36
N GLU A 31 -1.83 -34.36 -4.90
CA GLU A 31 -3.11 -34.00 -5.48
C GLU A 31 -3.10 -32.48 -5.62
N LYS A 32 -3.00 -32.01 -6.86
CA LYS A 32 -3.04 -30.60 -7.18
C LYS A 32 -4.48 -30.19 -6.91
N THR A 33 -4.77 -29.89 -5.65
CA THR A 33 -6.04 -29.30 -5.22
C THR A 33 -6.26 -28.14 -6.17
N GLN A 34 -7.24 -28.28 -7.07
CA GLN A 34 -7.66 -27.18 -7.92
C GLN A 34 -8.27 -26.16 -6.96
N GLU A 35 -7.44 -25.29 -6.40
CA GLU A 35 -7.89 -24.10 -5.70
C GLU A 35 -8.76 -23.35 -6.71
N LYS A 36 -10.08 -23.39 -6.49
CA LYS A 36 -11.03 -22.57 -7.24
C LYS A 36 -10.46 -21.17 -7.24
N ALA A 37 -10.07 -20.67 -8.41
CA ALA A 37 -9.57 -19.32 -8.56
C ALA A 37 -10.65 -18.37 -8.03
N LEU A 38 -10.39 -17.76 -6.87
CA LEU A 38 -11.31 -16.83 -6.25
C LEU A 38 -11.42 -15.63 -7.19
N THR A 39 -12.64 -15.32 -7.61
CA THR A 39 -12.93 -14.22 -8.54
C THR A 39 -13.67 -13.11 -7.82
N GLY A 40 -13.53 -11.88 -8.33
CA GLY A 40 -14.20 -10.70 -7.79
C GLY A 40 -13.82 -10.37 -6.34
N TYR A 41 -14.82 -9.94 -5.56
CA TYR A 41 -14.65 -9.47 -4.17
C TYR A 41 -14.08 -10.52 -3.21
N GLN A 42 -14.29 -11.81 -3.48
CA GLN A 42 -13.80 -12.89 -2.62
C GLN A 42 -12.26 -12.97 -2.60
N LYS A 43 -11.63 -12.66 -3.74
CA LYS A 43 -10.17 -12.59 -3.86
C LYS A 43 -9.59 -11.51 -2.95
N TYR A 44 -10.17 -10.32 -2.99
CA TYR A 44 -9.72 -9.19 -2.17
C TYR A 44 -9.93 -9.47 -0.69
N ALA A 45 -11.09 -10.01 -0.29
CA ALA A 45 -11.36 -10.37 1.10
C ALA A 45 -10.35 -11.40 1.66
N GLN A 46 -9.94 -12.38 0.87
CA GLN A 46 -8.93 -13.35 1.28
C GLN A 46 -7.52 -12.73 1.34
N GLN A 47 -7.21 -11.77 0.46
CA GLN A 47 -5.97 -11.00 0.55
C GLN A 47 -5.93 -10.11 1.79
N PHE A 48 -7.04 -9.44 2.16
CA PHE A 48 -7.15 -8.67 3.40
C PHE A 48 -6.85 -9.53 4.63
N LYS A 49 -7.41 -10.75 4.70
CA LYS A 49 -7.17 -11.68 5.82
C LYS A 49 -5.72 -12.15 5.91
N SER A 50 -5.03 -12.32 4.78
CA SER A 50 -3.65 -12.80 4.76
C SER A 50 -2.62 -11.72 5.08
N LYS A 51 -2.97 -10.43 4.95
CA LYS A 51 -2.04 -9.30 5.15
C LYS A 51 -2.66 -8.09 5.89
N PRO A 52 -3.26 -8.26 7.08
CA PRO A 52 -4.01 -7.19 7.75
C PRO A 52 -3.15 -5.94 8.02
N GLY A 53 -1.90 -6.12 8.46
CA GLY A 53 -1.00 -4.99 8.76
C GLY A 53 -0.69 -4.13 7.54
N SER A 54 -0.45 -4.73 6.37
CA SER A 54 -0.16 -3.96 5.15
C SER A 54 -1.33 -3.06 4.76
N TYR A 55 -2.57 -3.57 4.87
CA TYR A 55 -3.75 -2.79 4.54
C TYR A 55 -4.03 -1.69 5.57
N MET A 56 -3.79 -1.95 6.86
CA MET A 56 -3.88 -0.90 7.90
C MET A 56 -2.85 0.21 7.66
N THR A 57 -1.61 -0.13 7.33
CA THR A 57 -0.58 0.86 7.02
C THR A 57 -0.93 1.66 5.77
N THR A 58 -1.37 1.01 4.68
CA THR A 58 -1.82 1.72 3.48
C THR A 58 -3.00 2.64 3.77
N PHE A 59 -3.96 2.20 4.60
CA PHE A 59 -5.08 3.03 5.02
C PHE A 59 -4.61 4.26 5.81
N ALA A 60 -3.71 4.10 6.79
CA ALA A 60 -3.18 5.22 7.56
C ALA A 60 -2.43 6.21 6.66
N VAL A 61 -1.57 5.73 5.76
CA VAL A 61 -0.87 6.59 4.81
C VAL A 61 -1.86 7.34 3.90
N LEU A 62 -2.86 6.63 3.38
CA LEU A 62 -3.88 7.24 2.53
C LEU A 62 -4.68 8.29 3.31
N HIS A 63 -5.04 8.01 4.56
CA HIS A 63 -5.74 8.92 5.46
C HIS A 63 -4.95 10.23 5.64
N GLU A 64 -3.65 10.13 5.94
CA GLU A 64 -2.77 11.29 6.08
C GLU A 64 -2.62 12.06 4.77
N LEU A 65 -2.50 11.39 3.62
CA LEU A 65 -2.42 12.06 2.33
C LEU A 65 -3.72 12.81 2.00
N THR A 66 -4.87 12.21 2.29
CA THR A 66 -6.17 12.88 2.12
C THR A 66 -6.40 13.99 3.13
N ALA A 67 -5.65 14.02 4.25
CA ALA A 67 -5.66 15.13 5.19
C ALA A 67 -4.86 16.33 4.66
N VAL A 68 -3.72 16.08 4.01
CA VAL A 68 -2.83 17.14 3.53
C VAL A 68 -3.28 17.70 2.17
N ALA A 69 -3.74 16.84 1.25
CA ALA A 69 -4.08 17.23 -0.11
C ALA A 69 -5.14 18.35 -0.25
N PRO A 70 -6.26 18.36 0.50
CA PRO A 70 -7.27 19.41 0.38
C PRO A 70 -6.84 20.73 1.05
N PHE A 71 -5.82 20.70 1.91
CA PHE A 71 -5.42 21.84 2.72
C PHE A 71 -5.07 23.09 1.87
N PRO A 72 -4.21 23.03 0.84
CA PRO A 72 -3.89 24.21 0.01
C PRO A 72 -5.10 24.71 -0.77
N PHE A 73 -5.99 23.82 -1.20
CA PHE A 73 -7.16 24.18 -2.00
C PHE A 73 -8.19 24.95 -1.15
N ILE A 74 -8.50 24.44 0.04
CA ILE A 74 -9.43 25.11 0.97
C ILE A 74 -8.84 26.44 1.44
N TYR A 75 -7.55 26.48 1.78
CA TYR A 75 -6.90 27.73 2.16
C TYR A 75 -6.96 28.77 1.04
N TRP A 76 -6.61 28.38 -0.19
CA TRP A 76 -6.68 29.26 -1.35
C TRP A 76 -8.10 29.74 -1.61
N ALA A 77 -9.10 28.86 -1.47
CA ALA A 77 -10.50 29.25 -1.61
C ALA A 77 -10.91 30.28 -0.55
N LEU A 78 -10.51 30.11 0.72
CA LEU A 78 -10.79 31.07 1.79
C LEU A 78 -10.08 32.41 1.58
N ASP A 79 -8.82 32.38 1.17
CA ASP A 79 -8.00 33.56 0.94
C ASP A 79 -8.45 34.37 -0.29
N ALA A 80 -8.81 33.68 -1.38
CA ALA A 80 -9.37 34.29 -2.58
C ALA A 80 -10.83 34.76 -2.38
N SER A 81 -11.55 34.14 -1.44
CA SER A 81 -12.91 34.57 -1.11
C SER A 81 -12.89 35.81 -0.24
N SER A 82 -13.86 36.71 -0.43
CA SER A 82 -14.09 37.82 0.49
C SER A 82 -14.86 37.40 1.75
N VAL A 83 -14.96 36.09 2.03
CA VAL A 83 -15.72 35.55 3.16
C VAL A 83 -15.03 35.96 4.46
N LYS A 84 -15.77 36.69 5.30
CA LYS A 84 -15.35 37.03 6.66
C LYS A 84 -15.83 35.96 7.60
N ILE A 85 -14.89 35.20 8.16
CA ILE A 85 -15.20 34.24 9.22
C ILE A 85 -15.47 35.05 10.50
N PRO A 86 -16.59 34.81 11.20
CA PRO A 86 -17.04 35.65 12.31
C PRO A 86 -16.22 35.41 13.58
N PHE A 87 -14.93 35.74 13.53
CA PHE A 87 -14.06 35.81 14.69
C PHE A 87 -13.98 37.27 15.17
N PRO A 88 -13.97 37.52 16.49
CA PRO A 88 -13.84 38.87 17.02
C PRO A 88 -12.40 39.39 16.82
N ASP A 89 -12.25 40.70 16.57
CA ASP A 89 -10.97 41.31 16.16
C ASP A 89 -9.85 41.15 17.20
N ASN A 90 -10.20 41.00 18.48
CA ASN A 90 -9.25 40.71 19.55
C ASN A 90 -8.57 39.35 19.35
N VAL A 91 -9.30 38.34 18.90
CA VAL A 91 -8.78 36.99 18.63
C VAL A 91 -7.89 36.99 17.39
N VAL A 92 -8.26 37.77 16.36
CA VAL A 92 -7.45 37.92 15.14
C VAL A 92 -6.10 38.56 15.47
N SER A 93 -6.12 39.69 16.18
CA SER A 93 -4.89 40.41 16.55
C SER A 93 -4.01 39.62 17.52
N GLU A 94 -4.59 38.86 18.46
CA GLU A 94 -3.85 37.97 19.35
C GLU A 94 -3.21 36.81 18.59
N GLY A 95 -3.95 36.18 17.67
CA GLY A 95 -3.44 35.12 16.81
C GLY A 95 -2.28 35.58 15.93
N ASN A 96 -2.37 36.79 15.38
CA ASN A 96 -1.31 37.40 14.58
C ASN A 96 -0.04 37.67 15.40
N LYS A 97 -0.14 38.01 16.69
CA LYS A 97 1.05 38.12 17.57
C LYS A 97 1.82 36.81 17.67
N PHE A 98 1.12 35.68 17.76
CA PHE A 98 1.75 34.37 17.82
C PHE A 98 2.47 34.03 16.51
N ILE A 99 1.78 34.19 15.37
CA ILE A 99 2.38 33.93 14.05
C ILE A 99 3.53 34.90 13.76
N ASN A 100 3.43 36.16 14.16
CA ASN A 100 4.49 37.15 13.93
C ASN A 100 5.77 36.79 14.67
N LYS A 101 5.69 36.20 15.88
CA LYS A 101 6.89 35.68 16.57
C LYS A 101 7.59 34.61 15.72
N ALA A 102 6.82 33.67 15.16
CA ALA A 102 7.38 32.64 14.29
C ALA A 102 7.94 33.23 12.99
N ARG A 103 7.21 34.13 12.34
CA ARG A 103 7.62 34.77 11.08
C ARG A 103 8.91 35.55 11.24
N VAL A 104 9.01 36.40 12.25
CA VAL A 104 10.22 37.18 12.55
C VAL A 104 11.40 36.26 12.86
N TYR A 105 11.17 35.16 13.60
CA TYR A 105 12.22 34.17 13.87
C TYR A 105 12.80 33.55 12.58
N TYR A 106 11.98 33.34 11.55
CA TYR A 106 12.40 32.84 10.25
C TYR A 106 12.82 33.95 9.26
N GLY A 107 12.90 35.22 9.69
CA GLY A 107 13.32 36.35 8.85
C GLY A 107 12.24 36.91 7.92
N TYR A 108 10.96 36.62 8.18
CA TYR A 108 9.84 37.18 7.43
C TYR A 108 9.27 38.43 8.10
N GLU A 109 8.71 39.32 7.27
CA GLU A 109 7.98 40.51 7.73
C GLU A 109 6.75 40.12 8.58
N PRO A 110 6.47 40.87 9.67
CA PRO A 110 5.29 40.67 10.49
C PRO A 110 4.01 40.95 9.68
N LEU A 111 2.96 40.21 10.00
CA LEU A 111 1.61 40.44 9.49
C LEU A 111 0.96 41.63 10.21
N GLU A 112 0.16 42.37 9.45
CA GLU A 112 -0.76 43.38 9.99
C GLU A 112 -1.71 42.79 11.03
N ALA A 113 -2.13 43.59 12.01
CA ALA A 113 -2.98 43.14 13.11
C ALA A 113 -4.34 42.57 12.63
N GLU A 114 -4.85 43.10 11.51
CA GLU A 114 -6.13 42.73 10.89
C GLU A 114 -5.99 41.58 9.87
N ASN A 115 -4.77 41.08 9.65
CA ASN A 115 -4.51 40.06 8.65
C ASN A 115 -5.22 38.74 9.02
N ARG A 116 -5.85 38.08 8.04
CA ARG A 116 -6.66 36.88 8.26
C ARG A 116 -5.94 35.57 8.00
N VAL A 117 -4.66 35.59 7.64
CA VAL A 117 -3.87 34.38 7.37
C VAL A 117 -4.02 33.35 8.49
N MET A 118 -3.90 33.77 9.75
CA MET A 118 -4.03 32.88 10.90
C MET A 118 -5.43 32.25 10.99
N ILE A 119 -6.48 33.05 10.81
CA ILE A 119 -7.88 32.61 10.86
C ILE A 119 -8.20 31.67 9.68
N ASN A 120 -7.70 31.97 8.48
CA ASN A 120 -7.89 31.15 7.30
C ASN A 120 -7.18 29.79 7.47
N LEU A 121 -5.98 29.76 8.05
CA LEU A 121 -5.27 28.52 8.38
C LEU A 121 -6.03 27.67 9.41
N VAL A 122 -6.49 28.28 10.50
CA VAL A 122 -7.26 27.58 11.53
C VAL A 122 -8.56 27.04 10.96
N THR A 123 -9.27 27.83 10.16
CA THR A 123 -10.52 27.40 9.53
C THR A 123 -10.28 26.26 8.55
N THR A 124 -9.23 26.37 7.72
CA THR A 124 -8.83 25.29 6.81
C THR A 124 -8.62 23.98 7.57
N TYR A 125 -7.87 24.04 8.68
CA TYR A 125 -7.66 22.87 9.55
C TYR A 125 -8.99 22.31 10.10
N CYS A 126 -9.91 23.17 10.55
CA CYS A 126 -11.21 22.74 11.04
C CYS A 126 -12.05 22.05 9.96
N ILE A 127 -12.07 22.58 8.73
CA ILE A 127 -12.78 21.98 7.60
C ILE A 127 -12.19 20.62 7.27
N VAL A 128 -10.88 20.53 7.06
CA VAL A 128 -10.18 19.28 6.75
C VAL A 128 -10.44 18.24 7.83
N LYS A 129 -10.35 18.63 9.11
CA LYS A 129 -10.61 17.72 10.24
C LYS A 129 -12.05 17.23 10.25
N PHE A 130 -13.01 18.09 9.95
CA PHE A 130 -14.42 17.72 9.86
C PHE A 130 -14.67 16.73 8.71
N GLU A 131 -14.11 16.99 7.53
CA GLU A 131 -14.20 16.09 6.38
C GLU A 131 -13.59 14.71 6.67
N LEU A 132 -12.40 14.69 7.29
CA LEU A 132 -11.75 13.43 7.68
C LEU A 132 -12.56 12.67 8.72
N GLN A 133 -13.13 13.35 9.71
CA GLN A 133 -13.96 12.71 10.72
C GLN A 133 -15.27 12.17 10.11
N HIS A 134 -15.83 12.86 9.11
CA HIS A 134 -16.99 12.39 8.36
C HIS A 134 -16.67 11.15 7.50
N LEU A 135 -15.48 11.08 6.89
CA LEU A 135 -15.05 9.93 6.08
C LEU A 135 -14.74 8.67 6.90
N LEU A 136 -14.52 8.82 8.21
CA LEU A 136 -14.18 7.73 9.12
C LEU A 136 -15.34 7.25 10.00
N ALA A 137 -16.47 7.97 10.00
CA ALA A 137 -17.67 7.66 10.80
C ALA A 137 -18.66 6.78 10.02
#